data_AF-A0A3N5JQS0-F1
#
_entry.id   AF-A0A3N5JQS0-F1
#
_cell.length_a   1.000
_cell.length_b   1.000
_cell.length_c   1.000
_cell.angle_alpha   90.00
_cell.angle_beta   90.00
_cell.angle_gamma   90.00
#
_symmetry.space_group_name_H-M   'P 1'
#
loop_
_entity.id
_entity.type
_entity.pdbx_description
1 polymer ?
#
loop_
_entity_poly.entity_id
_entity_poly.type
_entity_poly.pdbx_seq_one_letter_code
_entity_poly.pdbx_strand_id
1 'polypeptide(L)'
;MKSWFIIGIVASLLYGVSAILFKMLTAERFLGGPPAWVLAGIGTGIALCGVLGGILWPASGTGANTLQACLLAVPAGLLNGFATLLVLWALRSSTTNLSQLVPVYNTNTLVAFFLAVVFLKELPQGADLLRNLAGALLIVIGTVLIGLK
;
A
#
# COMPACT_ATOMS: atom_id res chain seq x y z
N MET A 1 -15.43 18.48 -2.16
CA MET A 1 -15.01 17.06 -2.17
C MET A 1 -14.77 16.60 -0.73
N LYS A 2 -15.05 15.34 -0.37
CA LYS A 2 -14.82 14.83 0.99
C LYS A 2 -13.31 14.80 1.29
N SER A 3 -12.89 15.19 2.50
CA SER A 3 -11.47 15.32 2.90
C SER A 3 -10.68 14.01 2.68
N TRP A 4 -11.26 12.86 3.07
CA TRP A 4 -10.62 11.54 2.90
C TRP A 4 -10.28 11.21 1.45
N PHE A 5 -11.07 11.69 0.49
CA PHE A 5 -10.85 11.43 -0.93
C PHE A 5 -9.60 12.15 -1.45
N ILE A 6 -9.40 13.41 -1.02
CA ILE A 6 -8.21 14.19 -1.39
C ILE A 6 -6.96 13.57 -0.75
N ILE A 7 -7.04 13.18 0.53
CA ILE A 7 -5.93 12.52 1.24
C ILE A 7 -5.57 11.20 0.53
N GLY A 8 -6.58 10.42 0.08
CA GLY A 8 -6.37 9.20 -0.69
C GLY A 8 -5.66 9.43 -2.03
N ILE A 9 -6.01 10.49 -2.75
CA ILE A 9 -5.30 10.87 -4.00
C ILE A 9 -3.85 11.23 -3.71
N VAL A 10 -3.59 12.04 -2.69
CA VAL A 10 -2.21 12.41 -2.32
C VAL A 10 -1.40 11.17 -1.93
N ALA A 11 -1.99 10.27 -1.14
CA ALA A 11 -1.35 9.02 -0.75
C ALA A 11 -1.00 8.14 -1.97
N SER A 12 -1.90 8.01 -2.96
CA SER A 12 -1.63 7.19 -4.15
C SER A 12 -0.47 7.73 -5.00
N LEU A 13 -0.34 9.06 -5.11
CA LEU A 13 0.80 9.69 -5.78
C LEU A 13 2.11 9.40 -5.05
N LEU A 14 2.12 9.49 -3.72
CA LEU A 14 3.31 9.18 -2.90
C LEU A 14 3.70 7.70 -3.01
N TYR A 15 2.73 6.78 -3.05
CA TYR A 15 3.01 5.35 -3.32
C TYR A 15 3.58 5.12 -4.73
N GLY A 16 3.13 5.89 -5.74
CA GLY A 16 3.71 5.84 -7.08
C GLY A 16 5.18 6.27 -7.09
N VAL A 17 5.51 7.37 -6.41
CA VAL A 17 6.88 7.86 -6.28
C VAL A 17 7.75 6.86 -5.50
N SER A 18 7.25 6.30 -4.40
CA SER A 18 8.02 5.33 -3.61
C SER A 18 8.33 4.06 -4.39
N ALA A 19 7.44 3.59 -5.26
CA ALA A 19 7.68 2.45 -6.13
C ALA A 19 8.87 2.67 -7.09
N ILE A 20 9.04 3.90 -7.60
CA ILE A 20 10.20 4.27 -8.42
C ILE A 20 11.48 4.20 -7.58
N LEU A 21 11.46 4.78 -6.37
CA LEU A 21 12.60 4.75 -5.45
C LEU A 21 12.97 3.31 -5.07
N PHE A 22 12.00 2.43 -4.83
CA PHE A 22 12.24 1.02 -4.56
C PHE A 22 13.02 0.37 -5.70
N LYS A 23 12.61 0.61 -6.96
CA LYS A 23 13.34 0.09 -8.12
C LYS A 23 14.77 0.64 -8.19
N MET A 24 14.95 1.95 -8.01
CA MET A 24 16.28 2.59 -8.04
C MET A 24 17.21 2.03 -6.96
N LEU A 25 16.67 1.75 -5.78
CA LEU A 25 17.44 1.24 -4.64
C LEU A 25 17.80 -0.25 -4.78
N THR A 26 16.90 -1.09 -5.32
CA THR A 26 17.04 -2.56 -5.28
C THR A 26 17.54 -3.18 -6.58
N ALA A 27 17.23 -2.61 -7.75
CA ALA A 27 17.55 -3.24 -9.02
C ALA A 27 19.05 -3.14 -9.34
N GLU A 28 19.63 -4.24 -9.83
CA GLU A 28 21.08 -4.35 -10.11
C GLU A 28 21.58 -3.34 -11.15
N ARG A 29 20.71 -2.89 -12.06
CA ARG A 29 21.03 -1.86 -13.05
C ARG A 29 21.17 -0.44 -12.48
N PHE A 30 20.75 -0.23 -11.22
CA PHE A 30 20.80 1.05 -10.51
C PHE A 30 21.74 0.92 -9.32
N LEU A 31 21.24 0.99 -8.07
CA LEU A 31 22.06 0.87 -6.87
C LEU A 31 22.29 -0.59 -6.43
N GLY A 32 21.43 -1.53 -6.83
CA GLY A 32 21.59 -2.96 -6.51
C GLY A 32 21.60 -3.29 -5.01
N GLY A 33 20.98 -2.46 -4.17
CA GLY A 33 20.95 -2.63 -2.73
C GLY A 33 20.23 -3.91 -2.31
N PRO A 34 20.74 -4.67 -1.30
CA PRO A 34 20.07 -5.88 -0.86
C PRO A 34 18.66 -5.57 -0.32
N PRO A 35 17.61 -6.31 -0.73
CA PRO A 35 16.21 -6.02 -0.37
C PRO A 35 15.97 -5.86 1.14
N ALA A 36 16.65 -6.64 1.98
CA ALA A 36 16.52 -6.56 3.44
C ALA A 36 16.99 -5.21 4.00
N TRP A 37 18.11 -4.67 3.51
CA TRP A 37 18.63 -3.37 3.94
C TRP A 37 17.80 -2.21 3.40
N VAL A 38 17.32 -2.32 2.16
CA VAL A 38 16.38 -1.36 1.59
C VAL A 38 15.08 -1.33 2.41
N LEU A 39 14.54 -2.50 2.78
CA LEU A 39 13.36 -2.61 3.64
C LEU A 39 13.61 -2.02 5.03
N ALA A 40 14.78 -2.25 5.63
CA ALA A 40 15.13 -1.66 6.92
C ALA A 40 15.09 -0.12 6.85
N GLY A 41 15.68 0.48 5.81
CA GLY A 41 15.64 1.92 5.59
C GLY A 41 14.21 2.47 5.39
N ILE A 42 13.38 1.77 4.60
CA ILE A 42 11.96 2.11 4.44
C ILE A 42 11.22 2.03 5.79
N GLY A 43 11.46 0.96 6.56
CA GLY A 43 10.89 0.75 7.89
C GLY A 43 11.24 1.88 8.86
N THR A 44 12.50 2.34 8.85
CA THR A 44 12.92 3.51 9.63
C THR A 44 12.17 4.77 9.21
N GLY A 45 12.04 5.02 7.90
CA GLY A 45 11.27 6.17 7.40
C GLY A 45 9.80 6.14 7.82
N ILE A 46 9.15 4.98 7.77
CA ILE A 46 7.76 4.79 8.22
C ILE A 46 7.65 5.03 9.73
N ALA A 47 8.59 4.50 10.54
CA ALA A 47 8.60 4.71 11.98
C ALA A 47 8.73 6.20 12.35
N LEU A 48 9.61 6.93 11.65
CA LEU A 48 9.76 8.38 11.83
C LEU A 48 8.48 9.14 11.47
N CYS A 49 7.80 8.76 10.38
CA CYS A 49 6.50 9.35 10.04
C CYS A 49 5.45 9.11 11.14
N GLY A 50 5.45 7.93 11.77
CA GLY A 50 4.58 7.63 12.91
C GLY A 50 4.87 8.51 14.13
N VAL A 51 6.15 8.68 14.48
CA VAL A 51 6.58 9.58 15.58
C VAL A 51 6.18 11.02 15.30
N LEU A 52 6.49 11.54 14.10
CA LEU A 52 6.10 12.88 13.69
C LEU A 52 4.58 13.05 13.71
N GLY A 53 3.84 12.04 13.25
CA GLY A 53 2.39 12.04 13.29
C GLY A 53 1.84 12.15 14.71
N GLY A 54 2.40 11.42 15.67
CA GLY A 54 2.01 11.52 17.08
C GLY A 54 2.31 12.87 17.72
N ILE A 55 3.37 13.56 17.27
CA ILE A 55 3.73 14.91 17.73
C ILE A 55 2.82 15.98 17.12
N LEU A 56 2.57 15.89 15.80
CA LEU A 56 1.82 16.90 15.04
C LEU A 56 0.30 16.78 15.23
N TRP A 57 -0.20 15.56 15.47
CA TRP A 57 -1.61 15.27 15.72
C TRP A 57 -1.77 14.51 17.03
N PRO A 58 -1.47 15.17 18.18
CA PRO A 58 -1.62 14.54 19.47
C PRO A 58 -3.08 14.11 19.68
N ALA A 59 -3.26 12.92 20.25
CA ALA A 59 -4.58 12.34 20.44
C ALA A 59 -5.49 13.30 21.23
N SER A 60 -6.51 13.86 20.56
CA SER A 60 -7.54 14.67 21.20
C SER A 60 -8.51 13.73 21.91
N GLY A 61 -8.20 13.38 23.17
CA GLY A 61 -9.06 12.67 24.12
C GLY A 61 -10.21 11.84 23.53
N THR A 62 -9.93 10.60 23.12
CA THR A 62 -10.98 9.62 22.78
C THR A 62 -10.59 8.26 23.32
N GLY A 63 -11.51 7.60 24.02
CA GLY A 63 -11.38 6.32 24.73
C GLY A 63 -11.10 5.07 23.87
N ALA A 64 -10.27 5.18 22.84
CA ALA A 64 -9.65 4.02 22.22
C ALA A 64 -8.54 3.51 23.15
N ASN A 65 -8.57 2.23 23.50
CA ASN A 65 -7.50 1.60 24.25
C ASN A 65 -6.22 1.64 23.40
N THR A 66 -5.33 2.59 23.70
CA THR A 66 -4.08 2.82 22.96
C THR A 66 -3.27 1.53 22.80
N LEU A 67 -3.28 0.68 23.83
CA LEU A 67 -2.62 -0.62 23.78
C LEU A 67 -3.23 -1.54 22.73
N GLN A 68 -4.57 -1.62 22.62
CA GLN A 68 -5.22 -2.43 21.59
C GLN A 68 -4.92 -1.92 20.18
N ALA A 69 -4.91 -0.60 19.97
CA ALA A 69 -4.54 -0.01 18.69
C ALA A 69 -3.09 -0.35 18.32
N CYS A 70 -2.16 -0.25 19.27
CA CYS A 70 -0.76 -0.66 19.08
C CYS A 70 -0.64 -2.15 18.77
N LEU A 71 -1.37 -3.01 19.50
CA LEU A 71 -1.33 -4.46 19.31
C LEU A 71 -1.86 -4.87 17.93
N LEU A 72 -2.87 -4.20 17.39
CA LEU A 72 -3.37 -4.44 16.03
C LEU A 72 -2.47 -3.82 14.95
N ALA A 73 -1.75 -2.74 15.26
CA ALA A 73 -0.81 -2.13 14.32
C ALA A 73 0.43 -3.00 14.05
N VAL A 74 0.88 -3.81 15.01
CA VAL A 74 2.02 -4.72 14.84
C VAL A 74 1.82 -5.72 13.69
N PRO A 75 0.77 -6.57 13.67
CA PRO A 75 0.55 -7.50 12.56
C PRO A 75 0.32 -6.77 11.23
N ALA A 76 -0.33 -5.60 11.22
CA ALA A 76 -0.47 -4.79 10.02
C ALA A 76 0.88 -4.34 9.46
N GLY A 77 1.78 -3.88 10.34
CA GLY A 77 3.15 -3.50 9.98
C GLY A 77 3.97 -4.68 9.46
N LEU A 78 3.85 -5.87 10.09
CA LEU A 78 4.52 -7.09 9.65
C LEU A 78 4.05 -7.54 8.27
N LEU A 79 2.74 -7.56 8.02
CA LEU A 79 2.17 -7.90 6.72
C LEU A 79 2.64 -6.93 5.63
N ASN A 80 2.60 -5.62 5.91
CA ASN A 80 3.07 -4.60 4.97
C ASN A 80 4.58 -4.71 4.69
N GLY A 81 5.39 -4.94 5.73
CA GLY A 81 6.84 -5.12 5.61
C GLY A 81 7.18 -6.36 4.79
N PHE A 82 6.49 -7.49 5.04
CA PHE A 82 6.68 -8.71 4.28
C PHE A 82 6.26 -8.57 2.81
N ALA A 83 5.11 -7.95 2.54
CA ALA A 83 4.68 -7.64 1.18
C ALA A 83 5.70 -6.75 0.45
N THR A 84 6.22 -5.72 1.13
CA THR A 84 7.25 -4.83 0.58
C THR A 84 8.54 -5.61 0.29
N LEU A 85 8.95 -6.53 1.15
CA LEU A 85 10.12 -7.39 0.93
C LEU A 85 10.00 -8.19 -0.37
N LEU A 86 8.83 -8.79 -0.62
CA LEU A 86 8.56 -9.57 -1.84
C LEU A 86 8.63 -8.69 -3.09
N VAL A 87 8.07 -7.47 -3.04
CA VAL A 87 8.16 -6.49 -4.14
C VAL A 87 9.62 -6.10 -4.40
N LEU A 88 10.38 -5.79 -3.35
CA LEU A 88 11.80 -5.44 -3.47
C LEU A 88 12.62 -6.59 -4.06
N TRP A 89 12.28 -7.83 -3.70
CA TRP A 89 12.92 -9.03 -4.23
C TRP A 89 12.61 -9.22 -5.72
N ALA A 90 11.35 -9.05 -6.13
CA ALA A 90 10.96 -9.10 -7.54
C ALA A 90 11.63 -8.00 -8.39
N LEU A 91 11.79 -6.80 -7.82
CA LEU A 91 12.45 -5.67 -8.50
C LEU A 91 13.97 -5.78 -8.58
N ARG A 92 14.60 -6.72 -7.87
CA ARG A 92 16.05 -6.91 -7.90
C ARG A 92 16.53 -7.28 -9.31
N SER A 93 15.77 -8.14 -10.00
CA SER A 93 16.09 -8.53 -11.37
C SER A 93 16.07 -7.33 -12.31
N SER A 94 17.14 -7.17 -13.09
CA SER A 94 17.27 -6.10 -14.09
C SER A 94 16.21 -6.18 -15.20
N THR A 95 15.61 -7.36 -15.40
CA THR A 95 14.56 -7.63 -16.39
C THR A 95 13.17 -7.24 -15.92
N THR A 96 12.94 -7.05 -14.61
CA THR A 96 11.61 -6.73 -14.08
C THR A 96 11.23 -5.29 -14.43
N ASN A 97 10.13 -5.12 -15.18
CA ASN A 97 9.57 -3.80 -15.42
C ASN A 97 8.63 -3.41 -14.29
N LEU A 98 8.92 -2.28 -13.65
CA LEU A 98 8.08 -1.71 -12.61
C LEU A 98 6.67 -1.39 -13.12
N SER A 99 6.55 -0.94 -14.37
CA SER A 99 5.26 -0.68 -15.01
C SER A 99 4.37 -1.93 -15.13
N GLN A 100 4.97 -3.12 -15.22
CA GLN A 100 4.24 -4.40 -15.22
C GLN A 100 3.94 -4.87 -13.79
N LEU A 101 4.90 -4.70 -12.88
CA LEU A 101 4.78 -5.18 -11.50
C LEU A 101 3.81 -4.36 -10.64
N VAL A 102 3.76 -3.03 -10.81
CA VAL A 102 2.92 -2.12 -10.01
C VAL A 102 1.43 -2.47 -10.10
N PRO A 103 0.82 -2.64 -11.29
CA PRO A 103 -0.57 -3.05 -11.38
C PRO A 103 -0.84 -4.40 -10.71
N VAL A 104 0.11 -5.33 -10.74
CA VAL A 104 -0.04 -6.68 -10.17
C VAL A 104 -0.17 -6.62 -8.66
N TYR A 105 0.77 -5.98 -7.94
CA TYR A 105 0.66 -5.93 -6.48
C TYR A 105 -0.43 -4.94 -6.00
N ASN A 106 -0.82 -3.96 -6.81
CA ASN A 106 -1.94 -3.06 -6.51
C ASN A 106 -3.33 -3.73 -6.60
N THR A 107 -3.39 -4.99 -7.05
CA THR A 107 -4.61 -5.82 -6.88
C THR A 107 -4.98 -6.05 -5.42
N ASN A 108 -4.05 -5.78 -4.48
CA ASN A 108 -4.36 -5.71 -3.05
C ASN A 108 -5.51 -4.75 -2.73
N THR A 109 -5.77 -3.73 -3.56
CA THR A 109 -6.92 -2.81 -3.45
C THR A 109 -8.24 -3.58 -3.51
N LEU A 110 -8.33 -4.60 -4.37
CA LEU A 110 -9.51 -5.44 -4.49
C LEU A 110 -9.67 -6.34 -3.28
N VAL A 111 -8.56 -6.94 -2.82
CA VAL A 111 -8.55 -7.75 -1.60
C VAL A 111 -9.03 -6.90 -0.41
N ALA A 112 -8.50 -5.68 -0.27
CA ALA A 112 -8.92 -4.74 0.77
C ALA A 112 -10.40 -4.38 0.66
N PHE A 113 -10.90 -4.11 -0.54
CA PHE A 113 -12.33 -3.86 -0.79
C PHE A 113 -13.19 -5.06 -0.35
N PHE A 114 -12.87 -6.28 -0.78
CA PHE A 114 -13.61 -7.48 -0.39
C PHE A 114 -13.56 -7.72 1.13
N LEU A 115 -12.39 -7.58 1.75
CA LEU A 115 -12.25 -7.74 3.20
C LEU A 115 -13.03 -6.67 3.97
N ALA A 116 -13.05 -5.42 3.51
CA ALA A 116 -13.88 -4.37 4.13
C ALA A 116 -15.37 -4.70 4.05
N VAL A 117 -15.85 -5.16 2.89
CA VAL A 117 -17.24 -5.58 2.70
C VAL A 117 -17.60 -6.74 3.64
N VAL A 118 -16.73 -7.74 3.78
CA VAL A 118 -17.00 -8.95 4.59
C VAL A 118 -16.84 -8.69 6.09
N PHE A 119 -15.71 -8.12 6.52
CA PHE A 119 -15.36 -8.00 7.93
C PHE A 119 -15.88 -6.71 8.57
N LEU A 120 -15.93 -5.62 7.83
CA LEU A 120 -16.44 -4.33 8.32
C LEU A 120 -17.92 -4.12 7.98
N LYS A 121 -18.53 -5.06 7.24
CA LYS A 121 -19.93 -5.03 6.80
C LYS A 121 -20.27 -3.76 6.00
N GLU A 122 -19.28 -3.22 5.28
CA GLU A 122 -19.42 -2.03 4.42
C GLU A 122 -20.04 -2.39 3.06
N LEU A 123 -21.18 -3.10 3.06
CA LEU A 123 -21.90 -3.46 1.85
C LEU A 123 -22.44 -2.21 1.14
N PRO A 124 -21.97 -1.87 -0.08
CA PRO A 124 -22.52 -0.77 -0.83
C PRO A 124 -23.99 -1.06 -1.19
N GLN A 125 -24.86 -0.05 -1.10
CA GLN A 125 -26.28 -0.21 -1.39
C GLN A 125 -26.66 0.38 -2.75
N GLY A 126 -27.62 -0.25 -3.43
CA GLY A 126 -28.19 0.24 -4.68
C GLY A 126 -27.17 0.44 -5.80
N ALA A 127 -27.20 1.62 -6.43
CA ALA A 127 -26.34 1.96 -7.58
C ALA A 127 -24.83 1.98 -7.24
N ASP A 128 -24.46 2.18 -5.98
CA ASP A 128 -23.06 2.24 -5.56
C ASP A 128 -22.40 0.86 -5.57
N LEU A 129 -23.18 -0.22 -5.39
CA LEU A 129 -22.66 -1.59 -5.53
C LEU A 129 -22.17 -1.86 -6.95
N LEU A 130 -23.00 -1.54 -7.95
CA LEU A 130 -22.65 -1.74 -9.35
C LEU A 130 -21.46 -0.88 -9.77
N ARG A 131 -21.40 0.37 -9.30
CA ARG A 131 -20.27 1.27 -9.56
C ARG A 131 -18.97 0.75 -8.95
N ASN A 132 -19.01 0.29 -7.70
CA ASN A 132 -17.83 -0.25 -7.01
C ASN A 132 -17.37 -1.56 -7.65
N LEU A 133 -18.29 -2.45 -8.02
CA LEU A 133 -17.97 -3.69 -8.74
C LEU A 133 -17.41 -3.42 -10.13
N ALA A 134 -17.98 -2.46 -10.89
CA ALA A 134 -17.45 -2.07 -12.19
C ALA A 134 -16.04 -1.48 -12.05
N GLY A 135 -15.81 -0.61 -11.06
CA GLY A 135 -14.49 -0.07 -10.76
C GLY A 135 -13.49 -1.16 -10.40
N ALA A 136 -13.88 -2.11 -9.55
CA ALA A 136 -13.08 -3.27 -9.19
C ALA A 136 -12.70 -4.12 -10.42
N LEU A 137 -13.66 -4.43 -11.29
CA LEU A 137 -13.41 -5.18 -12.53
C LEU A 137 -12.47 -4.43 -13.47
N LEU A 138 -12.62 -3.12 -13.63
CA LEU A 138 -11.73 -2.30 -14.45
C LEU A 138 -10.28 -2.32 -13.92
N ILE A 139 -10.09 -2.33 -12.59
CA ILE A 139 -8.77 -2.50 -11.98
C ILE A 139 -8.19 -3.87 -12.33
N VAL A 140 -8.96 -4.96 -12.18
CA VAL A 140 -8.50 -6.32 -12.56
C VAL A 140 -8.08 -6.36 -14.02
N ILE A 141 -8.96 -5.89 -14.92
CA ILE A 141 -8.72 -5.91 -16.36
C ILE A 141 -7.47 -5.09 -16.69
N GLY A 142 -7.34 -3.88 -16.15
CA GLY A 142 -6.17 -3.04 -16.33
C GLY A 142 -4.89 -3.73 -15.87
N THR A 143 -4.91 -4.38 -14.71
CA THR A 143 -3.77 -5.15 -14.20
C THR A 143 -3.40 -6.31 -15.13
N VAL A 144 -4.39 -7.10 -15.57
CA VAL A 144 -4.16 -8.26 -16.44
C VAL A 144 -3.58 -7.82 -17.79
N LEU A 145 -4.12 -6.74 -18.37
CA LEU A 145 -3.66 -6.22 -19.66
C LEU A 145 -2.23 -5.69 -19.62
N ILE A 146 -1.81 -5.09 -18.49
CA ILE A 146 -0.47 -4.53 -18.33
C ILE A 146 0.54 -5.58 -17.85
N GLY A 147 0.12 -6.50 -16.96
CA GLY A 147 1.00 -7.45 -16.30
C GLY A 147 1.30 -8.73 -17.10
N LEU A 148 0.46 -9.10 -18.08
CA LEU A 148 0.66 -10.32 -18.91
C LEU A 148 1.42 -10.09 -20.22
N LYS A 149 1.83 -8.85 -20.52
CA LYS A 149 2.75 -8.52 -21.62
C LYS A 149 4.13 -8.26 -21.06
#